data_AF-K9QN68-F1
#
_entry.id   AF-K9QN68-F1
#
_cell.length_a   1.000
_cell.length_b   1.000
_cell.length_c   1.000
_cell.angle_alpha   90.00
_cell.angle_beta   90.00
_cell.angle_gamma   90.00
#
_symmetry.space_group_name_H-M   'P 1'
#
loop_
_entity.id
_entity.type
_entity.pdbx_description
1 polymer ?
#
loop_
_entity_poly.entity_id
_entity_poly.type
_entity_poly.pdbx_seq_one_letter_code
_entity_poly.pdbx_strand_id
1 'polypeptide(L)'
;MNSLKFCADILADYGASESEILELLTYNHNVFAPPLLEQLHQPQSESYLATWEQYAKNAATVGAYAALQPHLVQLQFPIMAGISETEEYRAATRKGKSTTQMKTATGLTLFQPEQLQLYIYPTLAGGIPVLVAGNRPDFTSLVQALTRRNEPHPVPDSMGACIVAGYNNWHRVHQYQQQWLLENQDHQGDWAAEFQRLIKRPELYQDRFILLSRGAYSNVTATDLGLDEQTWLELSGKIRLEHECTHYVTRRWFGSMRNNILDEIIADYRGMINAIATYRADWFLHFVGLEAFPTYRQGGRLENYRGEPPLSDGAFKVLQRLVKNAAENLEKFEQEYRHAVRTKPEEMAILMALTTLRLEELASEQGVSLIETAVNDQKKLIFNAHEIETR
;
A
#
# COMPACT_ATOMS: atom_id res chain seq x y z
N MET A 1 22.14 -24.81 -5.76
CA MET A 1 22.65 -23.86 -6.77
C MET A 1 22.91 -22.52 -6.09
N ASN A 2 23.94 -21.78 -6.51
CA ASN A 2 24.10 -20.40 -6.06
C ASN A 2 23.01 -19.55 -6.72
N SER A 3 22.02 -19.06 -5.96
CA SER A 3 20.86 -18.32 -6.48
C SER A 3 21.26 -17.11 -7.34
N LEU A 4 22.36 -16.42 -7.00
CA LEU A 4 22.87 -15.31 -7.81
C LEU A 4 23.45 -15.75 -9.16
N LYS A 5 24.12 -16.92 -9.21
CA LYS A 5 24.64 -17.45 -10.48
C LYS A 5 23.48 -17.88 -11.38
N PHE A 6 22.46 -18.53 -10.81
CA PHE A 6 21.23 -18.86 -11.52
C PHE A 6 20.57 -17.62 -12.11
N CYS A 7 20.39 -16.56 -11.32
CA CYS A 7 19.81 -15.30 -11.82
C CYS A 7 20.66 -14.65 -12.92
N ALA A 8 21.99 -14.67 -12.79
CA ALA A 8 22.88 -14.13 -13.82
C ALA A 8 22.77 -14.89 -15.15
N ASP A 9 22.65 -16.22 -15.08
CA ASP A 9 22.50 -17.07 -16.26
C ASP A 9 21.14 -16.80 -16.95
N ILE A 10 20.05 -16.66 -16.18
CA ILE A 10 18.75 -16.24 -16.72
C ILE A 10 18.85 -14.88 -17.41
N LEU A 11 19.50 -13.89 -16.80
CA LEU A 11 19.65 -12.57 -17.44
C LEU A 11 20.42 -12.65 -18.76
N ALA A 12 21.46 -13.49 -18.83
CA ALA A 12 22.21 -13.74 -20.07
C ALA A 12 21.34 -14.40 -21.15
N ASP A 13 20.52 -15.39 -20.79
CA ASP A 13 19.56 -16.05 -21.71
C ASP A 13 18.52 -15.06 -22.26
N TYR A 14 18.17 -14.06 -21.46
CA TYR A 14 17.32 -12.94 -21.86
C TYR A 14 18.07 -11.86 -22.67
N GLY A 15 19.33 -12.11 -23.05
CA GLY A 15 20.14 -11.27 -23.92
C GLY A 15 20.76 -10.05 -23.25
N ALA A 16 20.93 -10.06 -21.92
CA ALA A 16 21.66 -9.02 -21.22
C ALA A 16 23.18 -9.14 -21.42
N SER A 17 23.85 -8.02 -21.65
CA SER A 17 25.31 -7.89 -21.58
C SER A 17 25.82 -7.99 -20.13
N GLU A 18 27.12 -8.18 -19.95
CA GLU A 18 27.73 -8.27 -18.62
C GLU A 18 27.43 -7.05 -17.72
N SER A 19 27.44 -5.83 -18.29
CA SER A 19 27.09 -4.61 -17.54
C SER A 19 25.61 -4.57 -17.15
N GLU A 20 24.72 -4.97 -18.06
CA GLU A 20 23.27 -5.00 -17.79
C GLU A 20 22.93 -6.09 -16.76
N ILE A 21 23.66 -7.21 -16.76
CA ILE A 21 23.50 -8.26 -15.74
C ILE A 21 23.80 -7.70 -14.34
N LEU A 22 24.93 -7.01 -14.16
CA LEU A 22 25.29 -6.42 -12.86
C LEU A 22 24.26 -5.37 -12.40
N GLU A 23 23.81 -4.54 -13.34
CA GLU A 23 22.79 -3.52 -13.13
C GLU A 23 21.46 -4.16 -12.68
N LEU A 24 20.97 -5.16 -13.42
CA LEU A 24 19.70 -5.83 -13.14
C LEU A 24 19.76 -6.68 -11.87
N LEU A 25 20.88 -7.34 -11.57
CA LEU A 25 21.03 -8.07 -10.31
C LEU A 25 20.92 -7.14 -9.10
N THR A 26 21.43 -5.92 -9.23
CA THR A 26 21.33 -4.86 -8.21
C THR A 26 19.90 -4.35 -8.09
N TYR A 27 19.27 -4.02 -9.22
CA TYR A 27 17.89 -3.54 -9.28
C TYR A 27 16.88 -4.56 -8.73
N ASN A 28 17.01 -5.83 -9.12
CA ASN A 28 16.16 -6.94 -8.69
C ASN A 28 16.58 -7.53 -7.32
N HIS A 29 17.47 -6.87 -6.58
CA HIS A 29 17.81 -7.33 -5.24
C HIS A 29 16.56 -7.42 -4.38
N ASN A 30 16.31 -8.64 -3.87
CA ASN A 30 15.22 -8.90 -2.95
C ASN A 30 15.59 -8.37 -1.57
N VAL A 31 14.76 -7.47 -1.04
CA VAL A 31 14.95 -6.78 0.25
C VAL A 31 13.88 -7.16 1.27
N PHE A 32 12.94 -8.05 0.92
CA PHE A 32 11.93 -8.52 1.85
C PHE A 32 12.59 -9.34 2.96
N ALA A 33 12.39 -8.90 4.20
CA ALA A 33 12.83 -9.66 5.36
C ALA A 33 11.88 -10.83 5.62
N PRO A 34 12.35 -11.94 6.21
CA PRO A 34 11.45 -12.97 6.73
C PRO A 34 10.46 -12.39 7.74
N PRO A 35 9.18 -12.81 7.72
CA PRO A 35 8.19 -12.33 8.68
C PRO A 35 8.49 -12.83 10.08
N LEU A 36 8.06 -12.08 11.10
CA LEU A 36 8.09 -12.55 12.48
C LEU A 36 6.98 -13.59 12.67
N LEU A 37 7.28 -14.72 13.31
CA LEU A 37 6.31 -15.82 13.53
C LEU A 37 5.03 -15.33 14.22
N GLU A 38 5.15 -14.45 15.21
CA GLU A 38 4.02 -13.84 15.93
C GLU A 38 3.02 -13.14 14.99
N GLN A 39 3.51 -12.47 13.94
CA GLN A 39 2.68 -11.78 12.95
C GLN A 39 1.86 -12.74 12.11
N LEU A 40 2.33 -13.99 11.94
CA LEU A 40 1.64 -15.03 11.19
C LEU A 40 0.51 -15.68 12.01
N HIS A 41 0.68 -15.79 13.32
CA HIS A 41 -0.30 -16.46 14.20
C HIS A 41 -1.48 -15.54 14.53
N GLN A 42 -1.15 -14.32 14.95
CA GLN A 42 -2.11 -13.33 15.39
C GLN A 42 -1.82 -12.02 14.67
N PRO A 43 -2.38 -11.83 13.46
CA PRO A 43 -2.25 -10.56 12.78
C PRO A 43 -2.94 -9.47 13.60
N GLN A 44 -2.14 -8.75 14.39
CA GLN A 44 -2.63 -7.69 15.25
C GLN A 44 -2.82 -6.41 14.43
N SER A 45 -4.02 -5.87 14.52
CA SER A 45 -4.30 -4.49 14.09
C SER A 45 -3.41 -3.51 14.83
N GLU A 46 -3.03 -2.42 14.16
CA GLU A 46 -2.29 -1.34 14.83
C GLU A 46 -3.16 -0.66 15.90
N SER A 47 -2.52 -0.16 16.95
CA SER A 47 -3.21 0.38 18.14
C SER A 47 -4.14 1.55 17.85
N TYR A 48 -3.94 2.27 16.74
CA TYR A 48 -4.83 3.35 16.31
C TYR A 48 -6.18 2.85 15.82
N LEU A 49 -6.33 1.56 15.49
CA LEU A 49 -7.53 1.06 14.81
C LEU A 49 -8.80 1.28 15.63
N ALA A 50 -8.76 1.08 16.94
CA ALA A 50 -9.91 1.28 17.82
C ALA A 50 -10.46 2.72 17.75
N THR A 51 -9.59 3.73 17.64
CA THR A 51 -10.01 5.12 17.46
C THR A 51 -10.64 5.34 16.07
N TRP A 52 -10.07 4.74 15.02
CA TRP A 52 -10.62 4.84 13.68
C TRP A 52 -11.95 4.08 13.49
N GLU A 53 -12.17 2.99 14.22
CA GLU A 53 -13.47 2.32 14.28
C GLU A 53 -14.55 3.23 14.87
N GLN A 54 -14.20 4.05 15.86
CA GLN A 54 -15.12 5.08 16.38
C GLN A 54 -15.41 6.15 15.33
N TYR A 55 -14.38 6.61 14.59
CA TYR A 55 -14.59 7.55 13.48
C TYR A 55 -15.50 6.97 12.40
N ALA A 56 -15.31 5.71 12.02
CA ALA A 56 -16.13 5.01 11.03
C ALA A 56 -17.58 4.87 11.50
N LYS A 57 -17.80 4.52 12.78
CA LYS A 57 -19.15 4.47 13.39
C LYS A 57 -19.84 5.84 13.36
N ASN A 58 -19.11 6.91 13.69
CA ASN A 58 -19.65 8.27 13.62
C ASN A 58 -19.95 8.68 12.17
N ALA A 59 -19.05 8.36 11.23
CA ALA A 59 -19.19 8.63 9.80
C ALA A 59 -20.46 8.01 9.20
N ALA A 60 -20.91 6.84 9.70
CA ALA A 60 -22.17 6.24 9.29
C ALA A 60 -23.41 7.08 9.64
N THR A 61 -23.30 7.99 10.60
CA THR A 61 -24.40 8.86 11.05
C THR A 61 -24.33 10.26 10.44
N VAL A 62 -23.14 10.87 10.43
CA VAL A 62 -22.97 12.29 10.05
C VAL A 62 -22.20 12.52 8.75
N GLY A 63 -21.74 11.44 8.09
CA GLY A 63 -20.87 11.48 6.93
C GLY A 63 -19.37 11.52 7.30
N ALA A 64 -18.52 10.95 6.45
CA ALA A 64 -17.09 10.79 6.73
C ALA A 64 -16.36 12.12 6.93
N TYR A 65 -16.66 13.12 6.09
CA TYR A 65 -16.00 14.43 6.20
C TYR A 65 -16.30 15.09 7.54
N ALA A 66 -17.58 15.20 7.92
CA ALA A 66 -18.00 15.78 9.19
C ALA A 66 -17.49 14.99 10.41
N ALA A 67 -17.44 13.67 10.31
CA ALA A 67 -16.90 12.82 11.38
C ALA A 67 -15.39 13.00 11.58
N LEU A 68 -14.63 13.17 10.50
CA LEU A 68 -13.16 13.28 10.58
C LEU A 68 -12.67 14.70 10.84
N GLN A 69 -13.37 15.73 10.35
CA GLN A 69 -12.95 17.12 10.45
C GLN A 69 -12.52 17.57 11.88
N PRO A 70 -13.25 17.26 12.97
CA PRO A 70 -12.84 17.66 14.31
C PRO A 70 -11.57 16.95 14.81
N HIS A 71 -11.24 15.77 14.25
CA HIS A 71 -10.16 14.92 14.73
C HIS A 71 -8.89 15.03 13.88
N LEU A 72 -9.05 15.20 12.57
CA LEU A 72 -7.95 15.36 11.63
C LEU A 72 -7.69 16.84 11.39
N VAL A 73 -6.73 17.42 12.11
CA VAL A 73 -6.48 18.87 12.14
C VAL A 73 -6.25 19.49 10.75
N GLN A 74 -5.66 18.76 9.81
CA GLN A 74 -5.46 19.21 8.42
C GLN A 74 -6.78 19.45 7.67
N LEU A 75 -7.88 18.80 8.06
CA LEU A 75 -9.21 19.06 7.48
C LEU A 75 -9.83 20.38 7.98
N GLN A 76 -9.21 21.02 8.96
CA GLN A 76 -9.63 22.32 9.51
C GLN A 76 -8.91 23.49 8.83
N PHE A 77 -8.02 23.23 7.88
CA PHE A 77 -7.29 24.25 7.12
C PHE A 77 -7.56 24.13 5.62
N PRO A 78 -7.60 25.24 4.88
CA PRO A 78 -7.74 25.21 3.42
C PRO A 78 -6.46 24.71 2.75
N ILE A 79 -6.53 24.39 1.46
CA ILE A 79 -5.33 24.26 0.62
C ILE A 79 -4.88 25.66 0.21
N MET A 80 -3.68 26.07 0.61
CA MET A 80 -3.17 27.41 0.32
C MET A 80 -1.63 27.43 0.32
N ALA A 81 -1.05 28.11 -0.67
CA ALA A 81 0.40 28.24 -0.77
C ALA A 81 0.98 28.95 0.47
N GLY A 82 1.99 28.33 1.08
CA GLY A 82 2.68 28.82 2.27
C GLY A 82 1.91 28.61 3.59
N ILE A 83 0.75 27.95 3.58
CA ILE A 83 -0.04 27.73 4.81
C ILE A 83 0.76 26.97 5.88
N SER A 84 1.60 26.02 5.46
CA SER A 84 2.40 25.19 6.36
C SER A 84 3.47 25.96 7.15
N GLU A 85 3.77 27.18 6.69
CA GLU A 85 4.73 28.09 7.30
C GLU A 85 4.08 29.07 8.27
N THR A 86 2.75 29.21 8.25
CA THR A 86 2.02 30.10 9.15
C THR A 86 2.11 29.64 10.61
N GLU A 87 2.08 30.61 11.53
CA GLU A 87 2.17 30.32 12.96
C GLU A 87 0.97 29.50 13.47
N GLU A 88 -0.24 29.87 13.06
CA GLU A 88 -1.48 29.19 13.43
C GLU A 88 -1.47 27.71 12.97
N TYR A 89 -1.13 27.45 11.70
CA TYR A 89 -1.03 26.09 11.19
C TYR A 89 0.01 25.26 11.94
N ARG A 90 1.19 25.81 12.22
CA ARG A 90 2.24 25.13 12.99
C ARG A 90 1.83 24.89 14.44
N ALA A 91 1.12 25.83 15.05
CA ALA A 91 0.60 25.68 16.40
C ALA A 91 -0.42 24.54 16.48
N ALA A 92 -1.32 24.42 15.50
CA ALA A 92 -2.30 23.34 15.45
C ALA A 92 -1.64 21.99 15.12
N THR A 93 -0.88 21.92 14.03
CA THR A 93 -0.36 20.65 13.49
C THR A 93 0.88 20.11 14.20
N ARG A 94 1.70 20.97 14.82
CA ARG A 94 2.93 20.56 15.53
C ARG A 94 2.84 20.65 17.05
N LYS A 95 1.86 21.38 17.58
CA LYS A 95 1.71 21.58 19.05
C LYS A 95 0.31 21.22 19.57
N GLY A 96 -0.61 20.77 18.72
CA GLY A 96 -1.95 20.34 19.12
C GLY A 96 -2.85 21.45 19.63
N LYS A 97 -2.57 22.72 19.28
CA LYS A 97 -3.40 23.86 19.71
C LYS A 97 -4.76 23.82 18.99
N SER A 98 -5.80 24.22 19.72
CA SER A 98 -7.16 24.34 19.18
C SER A 98 -7.23 25.40 18.07
N THR A 99 -7.97 25.09 17.01
CA THR A 99 -8.19 25.93 15.83
C THR A 99 -9.33 26.93 15.99
N THR A 100 -10.14 26.85 17.04
CA THR A 100 -11.39 27.62 17.21
C THR A 100 -11.22 29.14 17.05
N GLN A 101 -10.04 29.68 17.37
CA GLN A 101 -9.74 31.11 17.28
C GLN A 101 -8.73 31.46 16.18
N MET A 102 -8.33 30.48 15.35
CA MET A 102 -7.34 30.68 14.29
C MET A 102 -8.01 31.21 13.03
N LYS A 103 -7.53 32.33 12.50
CA LYS A 103 -8.12 32.97 11.31
C LYS A 103 -7.86 32.15 10.03
N THR A 104 -6.74 31.44 9.98
CA THR A 104 -6.34 30.59 8.84
C THR A 104 -7.04 29.24 8.82
N ALA A 105 -7.66 28.82 9.92
CA ALA A 105 -8.38 27.54 10.03
C ALA A 105 -9.80 27.63 9.46
N THR A 106 -9.92 27.93 8.17
CA THR A 106 -11.21 28.10 7.47
C THR A 106 -11.82 26.78 6.99
N GLY A 107 -11.20 25.64 7.28
CA GLY A 107 -11.63 24.33 6.81
C GLY A 107 -11.11 23.94 5.43
N LEU A 108 -10.95 22.64 5.20
CA LEU A 108 -10.73 22.09 3.87
C LEU A 108 -12.02 22.22 3.05
N THR A 109 -11.92 22.60 1.79
CA THR A 109 -13.06 22.61 0.89
C THR A 109 -13.01 21.38 -0.01
N LEU A 110 -14.04 20.56 0.06
CA LEU A 110 -14.28 19.43 -0.85
C LEU A 110 -15.44 19.79 -1.78
N PHE A 111 -15.37 19.34 -3.02
CA PHE A 111 -16.39 19.49 -4.06
C PHE A 111 -17.66 18.67 -3.74
N GLN A 112 -17.51 17.41 -3.33
CA GLN A 112 -18.63 16.52 -2.96
C GLN A 112 -18.30 15.74 -1.67
N PRO A 113 -18.21 16.44 -0.52
CA PRO A 113 -17.85 15.81 0.76
C PRO A 113 -18.80 14.67 1.18
N GLU A 114 -20.04 14.68 0.72
CA GLU A 114 -21.05 13.64 0.95
C GLU A 114 -20.72 12.30 0.29
N GLN A 115 -19.88 12.29 -0.74
CA GLN A 115 -19.42 11.06 -1.40
C GLN A 115 -18.17 10.45 -0.76
N LEU A 116 -17.59 11.12 0.24
CA LEU A 116 -16.45 10.61 0.99
C LEU A 116 -16.88 9.43 1.86
N GLN A 117 -16.21 8.29 1.72
CA GLN A 117 -16.51 7.08 2.48
C GLN A 117 -15.37 6.75 3.43
N LEU A 118 -15.71 6.35 4.66
CA LEU A 118 -14.76 5.87 5.65
C LEU A 118 -15.19 4.50 6.16
N TYR A 119 -14.29 3.52 6.07
CA TYR A 119 -14.51 2.20 6.64
C TYR A 119 -13.19 1.56 7.07
N ILE A 120 -13.29 0.49 7.87
CA ILE A 120 -12.15 -0.36 8.23
C ILE A 120 -12.14 -1.56 7.29
N TYR A 121 -11.02 -1.77 6.60
CA TYR A 121 -10.83 -2.89 5.70
C TYR A 121 -9.98 -3.98 6.36
N PRO A 122 -10.44 -5.24 6.40
CA PRO A 122 -9.64 -6.34 6.92
C PRO A 122 -8.51 -6.69 5.94
N THR A 123 -7.29 -6.83 6.44
CA THR A 123 -6.14 -7.31 5.65
C THR A 123 -5.53 -8.56 6.29
N LEU A 124 -4.56 -9.17 5.59
CA LEU A 124 -3.75 -10.24 6.17
C LEU A 124 -3.02 -9.76 7.43
N ALA A 125 -2.59 -8.50 7.49
CA ALA A 125 -1.86 -7.91 8.61
C ALA A 125 -2.76 -7.15 9.61
N GLY A 126 -4.06 -7.43 9.67
CA GLY A 126 -5.01 -6.72 10.53
C GLY A 126 -5.78 -5.61 9.82
N GLY A 127 -6.70 -4.95 10.53
CA GLY A 127 -7.55 -3.92 9.93
C GLY A 127 -6.79 -2.63 9.59
N ILE A 128 -7.17 -1.98 8.48
CA ILE A 128 -6.65 -0.66 8.09
C ILE A 128 -7.81 0.30 7.76
N PRO A 129 -7.79 1.56 8.22
CA PRO A 129 -8.76 2.55 7.79
C PRO A 129 -8.58 2.90 6.32
N VAL A 130 -9.70 3.00 5.60
CA VAL A 130 -9.75 3.37 4.19
C VAL A 130 -10.68 4.55 4.01
N LEU A 131 -10.15 5.60 3.37
CA LEU A 131 -10.86 6.80 3.00
C LEU A 131 -10.97 6.86 1.47
N VAL A 132 -12.19 6.75 0.95
CA VAL A 132 -12.45 6.74 -0.50
C VAL A 132 -13.10 8.05 -0.92
N ALA A 133 -12.40 8.82 -1.74
CA ALA A 133 -12.94 10.03 -2.34
C ALA A 133 -13.89 9.69 -3.50
N GLY A 134 -15.03 10.37 -3.56
CA GLY A 134 -16.05 10.17 -4.59
C GLY A 134 -15.59 10.58 -6.00
N ASN A 135 -14.70 11.56 -6.06
CA ASN A 135 -14.21 12.16 -7.30
C ASN A 135 -12.72 12.55 -7.20
N ARG A 136 -12.14 12.87 -8.36
CA ARG A 136 -10.72 13.23 -8.47
C ARG A 136 -10.36 14.55 -7.74
N PRO A 137 -11.10 15.66 -7.89
CA PRO A 137 -10.81 16.89 -7.13
C PRO A 137 -10.69 16.67 -5.63
N ASP A 138 -11.63 15.93 -5.02
CA ASP A 138 -11.63 15.65 -3.59
C ASP A 138 -10.46 14.76 -3.18
N PHE A 139 -10.13 13.76 -3.99
CA PHE A 139 -8.93 12.95 -3.78
C PHE A 139 -7.68 13.83 -3.75
N THR A 140 -7.51 14.73 -4.73
CA THR A 140 -6.37 15.65 -4.79
C THR A 140 -6.31 16.56 -3.56
N SER A 141 -7.43 17.16 -3.16
CA SER A 141 -7.50 18.01 -1.96
C SER A 141 -7.15 17.23 -0.68
N LEU A 142 -7.62 15.98 -0.54
CA LEU A 142 -7.29 15.13 0.60
C LEU A 142 -5.81 14.72 0.61
N VAL A 143 -5.23 14.38 -0.55
CA VAL A 143 -3.79 14.10 -0.66
C VAL A 143 -2.97 15.34 -0.28
N GLN A 144 -3.33 16.52 -0.78
CA GLN A 144 -2.65 17.77 -0.44
C GLN A 144 -2.74 18.08 1.05
N ALA A 145 -3.92 17.97 1.65
CA ALA A 145 -4.12 18.18 3.08
C ALA A 145 -3.29 17.18 3.90
N LEU A 146 -3.47 15.88 3.67
CA LEU A 146 -3.01 14.83 4.57
C LEU A 146 -1.55 14.39 4.33
N THR A 147 -1.00 14.65 3.15
CA THR A 147 0.39 14.25 2.80
C THR A 147 1.30 15.42 2.42
N ARG A 148 0.73 16.55 2.01
CA ARG A 148 1.48 17.74 1.58
C ARG A 148 1.27 18.95 2.50
N ARG A 149 0.79 18.72 3.73
CA ARG A 149 0.65 19.76 4.77
C ARG A 149 -0.24 20.93 4.31
N ASN A 150 -1.32 20.62 3.60
CA ASN A 150 -2.25 21.60 3.04
C ASN A 150 -1.62 22.55 1.99
N GLU A 151 -0.43 22.26 1.50
CA GLU A 151 0.18 23.01 0.40
C GLU A 151 -0.35 22.52 -0.96
N PRO A 152 -0.53 23.41 -1.94
CA PRO A 152 -1.08 23.10 -3.27
C PRO A 152 -0.05 22.39 -4.17
N HIS A 153 0.65 21.39 -3.66
CA HIS A 153 1.57 20.60 -4.45
C HIS A 153 0.79 19.80 -5.51
N PRO A 154 1.29 19.71 -6.75
CA PRO A 154 0.64 18.94 -7.80
C PRO A 154 0.56 17.46 -7.40
N VAL A 155 -0.58 16.84 -7.67
CA VAL A 155 -0.83 15.40 -7.49
C VAL A 155 -0.90 14.77 -8.89
N PRO A 156 0.00 13.83 -9.23
CA PRO A 156 0.04 13.24 -10.58
C PRO A 156 -1.30 12.60 -10.96
N ASP A 157 -1.77 12.79 -12.19
CA ASP A 157 -3.05 12.22 -12.66
C ASP A 157 -3.09 10.70 -12.60
N SER A 158 -1.93 10.05 -12.73
CA SER A 158 -1.76 8.60 -12.57
C SER A 158 -1.91 8.10 -11.13
N MET A 159 -1.82 8.99 -10.12
CA MET A 159 -1.91 8.62 -8.71
C MET A 159 -3.36 8.30 -8.34
N GLY A 160 -3.71 7.01 -8.27
CA GLY A 160 -5.05 6.57 -7.87
C GLY A 160 -5.22 6.34 -6.37
N ALA A 161 -4.12 6.19 -5.63
CA ALA A 161 -4.13 5.89 -4.21
C ALA A 161 -2.84 6.32 -3.53
N CYS A 162 -2.87 6.35 -2.20
CA CYS A 162 -1.67 6.26 -1.38
C CYS A 162 -1.97 5.79 0.03
N ILE A 163 -0.93 5.29 0.68
CA ILE A 163 -0.88 5.11 2.13
C ILE A 163 -0.41 6.42 2.77
N VAL A 164 -1.26 7.02 3.60
CA VAL A 164 -0.82 8.07 4.54
C VAL A 164 -0.20 7.37 5.73
N ALA A 165 1.08 7.60 5.99
CA ALA A 165 1.80 7.01 7.11
C ALA A 165 2.44 8.09 8.00
N GLY A 166 2.56 7.80 9.30
CA GLY A 166 3.18 8.73 10.25
C GLY A 166 2.32 9.96 10.53
N TYR A 167 1.00 9.86 10.35
CA TYR A 167 0.09 10.98 10.57
C TYR A 167 -0.05 11.24 12.07
N ASN A 168 0.44 12.39 12.55
CA ASN A 168 0.32 12.78 13.95
C ASN A 168 -1.13 13.10 14.31
N ASN A 169 -1.83 12.16 14.92
CA ASN A 169 -3.21 12.30 15.35
C ASN A 169 -3.29 12.95 16.74
N TRP A 170 -3.45 14.28 16.75
CA TRP A 170 -3.61 15.05 17.99
C TRP A 170 -4.83 14.66 18.82
N HIS A 171 -5.89 14.12 18.22
CA HIS A 171 -7.00 13.59 19.00
C HIS A 171 -6.56 12.40 19.87
N ARG A 172 -5.75 11.48 19.35
CA ARG A 172 -5.17 10.38 20.15
C ARG A 172 -4.18 10.88 21.19
N VAL A 173 -3.37 11.90 20.89
CA VAL A 173 -2.49 12.54 21.88
C VAL A 173 -3.32 13.10 23.05
N HIS A 174 -4.42 13.80 22.76
CA HIS A 174 -5.30 14.36 23.79
C HIS A 174 -6.03 13.28 24.59
N GLN A 175 -6.47 12.19 23.94
CA GLN A 175 -7.04 11.02 24.64
C GLN A 175 -6.02 10.39 25.59
N TYR A 176 -4.77 10.19 25.15
CA TYR A 176 -3.69 9.68 26.00
C TYR A 176 -3.41 10.63 27.17
N GLN A 177 -3.34 11.94 26.91
CA GLN A 177 -3.13 12.95 27.94
C GLN A 177 -4.21 12.89 29.02
N GLN A 178 -5.48 12.83 28.61
CA GLN A 178 -6.62 12.76 29.53
C GLN A 178 -6.55 11.50 30.39
N GLN A 179 -6.31 10.34 29.78
CA GLN A 179 -6.19 9.08 30.52
C GLN A 179 -5.03 9.12 31.52
N TRP A 180 -3.87 9.59 31.09
CA TRP A 180 -2.69 9.69 31.95
C TRP A 180 -2.92 10.65 33.13
N LEU A 181 -3.55 11.81 32.89
CA LEU A 181 -3.88 12.77 33.94
C LEU A 181 -4.87 12.20 34.96
N LEU A 182 -5.83 11.36 34.54
CA LEU A 182 -6.77 10.68 35.44
C LEU A 182 -6.07 9.63 36.31
N GLU A 183 -5.14 8.85 35.73
CA GLU A 183 -4.39 7.82 36.44
C GLU A 183 -3.33 8.38 37.40
N ASN A 184 -2.89 9.61 37.17
CA ASN A 184 -1.83 10.26 37.95
C ASN A 184 -2.36 11.43 38.79
N GLN A 185 -3.66 11.49 39.12
CA GLN A 185 -4.21 12.59 39.94
C GLN A 185 -3.57 12.70 41.33
N ASP A 186 -3.13 11.57 41.91
CA ASP A 186 -2.52 11.50 43.24
C ASP A 186 -0.99 11.76 43.24
N HIS A 187 -0.38 11.79 42.06
CA HIS A 187 1.05 12.03 41.88
C HIS A 187 1.22 13.37 41.18
N GLN A 188 2.16 14.21 41.62
CA GLN A 188 2.47 15.51 40.98
C GLN A 188 3.14 15.33 39.60
N GLY A 189 2.53 14.54 38.71
CA GLY A 189 3.05 14.23 37.40
C GLY A 189 3.06 15.46 36.50
N ASP A 190 4.24 15.80 35.98
CA ASP A 190 4.38 16.83 34.96
C ASP A 190 4.12 16.24 33.56
N TRP A 191 3.01 16.67 32.93
CA TRP A 191 2.68 16.30 31.55
C TRP A 191 3.83 16.58 30.58
N ALA A 192 4.63 17.64 30.79
CA ALA A 192 5.73 17.94 29.89
C ALA A 192 6.76 16.80 29.87
N ALA A 193 7.04 16.19 31.02
CA ALA A 193 7.94 15.04 31.13
C ALA A 193 7.34 13.78 30.49
N GLU A 194 6.05 13.50 30.70
CA GLU A 194 5.38 12.36 30.08
C GLU A 194 5.28 12.52 28.56
N PHE A 195 5.01 13.72 28.07
CA PHE A 195 4.96 14.00 26.65
C PHE A 195 6.30 13.70 25.95
N GLN A 196 7.44 13.95 26.62
CA GLN A 196 8.76 13.53 26.10
C GLN A 196 8.92 12.01 26.01
N ARG A 197 8.20 11.23 26.83
CA ARG A 197 8.16 9.76 26.71
C ARG A 197 7.21 9.33 25.59
N LEU A 198 6.05 9.98 25.47
CA LEU A 198 5.09 9.71 24.40
C LEU A 198 5.71 9.89 23.01
N ILE A 199 6.49 10.96 22.79
CA ILE A 199 7.12 11.22 21.48
C ILE A 199 8.00 10.04 21.01
N LYS A 200 8.63 9.31 21.94
CA LYS A 200 9.48 8.13 21.65
C LYS A 200 8.68 6.88 21.26
N ARG A 201 7.35 6.96 21.35
CA ARG A 201 6.39 5.88 21.11
C ARG A 201 5.39 6.29 20.03
N PRO A 202 5.85 6.45 18.76
CA PRO A 202 5.01 6.92 17.67
C PRO A 202 3.77 6.05 17.47
N GLU A 203 3.80 4.76 17.79
CA GLU A 203 2.64 3.87 17.70
C GLU A 203 1.43 4.37 18.51
N LEU A 204 1.64 5.19 19.54
CA LEU A 204 0.57 5.72 20.39
C LEU A 204 -0.15 6.94 19.80
N TYR A 205 0.40 7.59 18.79
CA TYR A 205 -0.19 8.82 18.24
C TYR A 205 -0.06 8.99 16.72
N GLN A 206 0.79 8.21 16.07
CA GLN A 206 0.90 8.18 14.63
C GLN A 206 -0.04 7.12 14.06
N ASP A 207 -0.77 7.54 13.03
CA ASP A 207 -1.74 6.71 12.36
C ASP A 207 -1.27 6.40 10.94
N ARG A 208 -1.83 5.32 10.40
CA ARG A 208 -1.72 4.97 8.99
C ARG A 208 -3.09 4.58 8.44
N PHE A 209 -3.38 5.04 7.23
CA PHE A 209 -4.64 4.76 6.53
C PHE A 209 -4.45 4.89 5.01
N ILE A 210 -5.34 4.30 4.24
CA ILE A 210 -5.33 4.34 2.78
C ILE A 210 -6.25 5.46 2.30
N LEU A 211 -5.77 6.29 1.39
CA LEU A 211 -6.56 7.21 0.56
C LEU A 211 -6.74 6.59 -0.81
N LEU A 212 -7.99 6.45 -1.27
CA LEU A 212 -8.34 5.93 -2.59
C LEU A 212 -9.12 6.95 -3.41
N SER A 213 -8.81 7.03 -4.69
CA SER A 213 -9.65 7.68 -5.69
C SER A 213 -10.60 6.66 -6.34
N ARG A 214 -11.77 7.15 -6.75
CA ARG A 214 -12.63 6.48 -7.72
C ARG A 214 -12.17 6.83 -9.14
N GLY A 215 -11.85 5.81 -9.91
CA GLY A 215 -11.37 5.95 -11.29
C GLY A 215 -10.82 4.63 -11.82
N ALA A 216 -10.68 4.54 -13.14
CA ALA A 216 -10.16 3.35 -13.82
C ALA A 216 -8.74 2.99 -13.35
N TYR A 217 -8.49 1.70 -13.14
CA TYR A 217 -7.20 1.22 -12.66
C TYR A 217 -6.15 1.33 -13.76
N SER A 218 -4.97 1.85 -13.41
CA SER A 218 -3.85 2.09 -14.35
C SER A 218 -4.21 2.93 -15.58
N ASN A 219 -5.28 3.75 -15.50
CA ASN A 219 -5.81 4.55 -16.62
C ASN A 219 -6.19 3.71 -17.87
N VAL A 220 -6.49 2.42 -17.68
CA VAL A 220 -6.94 1.52 -18.76
C VAL A 220 -8.45 1.67 -18.92
N THR A 221 -8.95 1.72 -20.16
CA THR A 221 -10.39 1.86 -20.39
C THR A 221 -11.11 0.52 -20.26
N ALA A 222 -12.42 0.55 -20.00
CA ALA A 222 -13.21 -0.69 -19.94
C ALA A 222 -13.22 -1.43 -21.29
N THR A 223 -13.27 -0.68 -22.39
CA THR A 223 -13.22 -1.19 -23.76
C THR A 223 -11.95 -1.98 -24.03
N ASP A 224 -10.80 -1.51 -23.53
CA ASP A 224 -9.51 -2.19 -23.70
C ASP A 224 -9.50 -3.59 -23.06
N LEU A 225 -10.34 -3.81 -22.04
CA LEU A 225 -10.47 -5.08 -21.34
C LEU A 225 -11.72 -5.88 -21.76
N GLY A 226 -12.51 -5.37 -22.70
CA GLY A 226 -13.77 -5.96 -23.13
C GLY A 226 -14.87 -5.96 -22.06
N LEU A 227 -14.88 -4.96 -21.19
CA LEU A 227 -15.84 -4.79 -20.10
C LEU A 227 -16.71 -3.54 -20.32
N ASP A 228 -17.84 -3.46 -19.61
CA ASP A 228 -18.57 -2.21 -19.46
C ASP A 228 -17.93 -1.27 -18.42
N GLU A 229 -18.18 0.03 -18.56
CA GLU A 229 -17.56 1.06 -17.72
C GLU A 229 -17.85 0.91 -16.22
N GLN A 230 -19.08 0.52 -15.88
CA GLN A 230 -19.50 0.40 -14.47
C GLN A 230 -18.81 -0.79 -13.81
N THR A 231 -18.83 -1.96 -14.46
CA THR A 231 -18.11 -3.16 -13.99
C THR A 231 -16.62 -2.86 -13.85
N TRP A 232 -16.00 -2.22 -14.85
CA TRP A 232 -14.58 -1.91 -14.76
C TRP A 232 -14.26 -0.91 -13.65
N LEU A 233 -15.11 0.10 -13.41
CA LEU A 233 -14.92 1.05 -12.32
C LEU A 233 -14.98 0.37 -10.94
N GLU A 234 -15.92 -0.56 -10.74
CA GLU A 234 -16.04 -1.35 -9.51
C GLU A 234 -14.84 -2.26 -9.30
N LEU A 235 -14.43 -3.01 -10.33
CA LEU A 235 -13.25 -3.86 -10.29
C LEU A 235 -11.98 -3.03 -10.07
N SER A 236 -11.86 -1.87 -10.71
CA SER A 236 -10.73 -0.95 -10.55
C SER A 236 -10.57 -0.50 -9.10
N GLY A 237 -11.68 -0.16 -8.44
CA GLY A 237 -11.67 0.21 -7.03
C GLY A 237 -11.20 -0.95 -6.14
N LYS A 238 -11.66 -2.17 -6.41
CA LYS A 238 -11.29 -3.36 -5.64
C LYS A 238 -9.83 -3.78 -5.86
N ILE A 239 -9.36 -3.79 -7.12
CA ILE A 239 -7.96 -4.05 -7.46
C ILE A 239 -7.07 -3.04 -6.75
N ARG A 240 -7.39 -1.74 -6.84
CA ARG A 240 -6.62 -0.68 -6.19
C ARG A 240 -6.56 -0.83 -4.68
N LEU A 241 -7.69 -1.09 -4.04
CA LEU A 241 -7.74 -1.30 -2.59
C LEU A 241 -6.84 -2.47 -2.18
N GLU A 242 -6.97 -3.61 -2.84
CA GLU A 242 -6.19 -4.82 -2.52
C GLU A 242 -4.71 -4.68 -2.87
N HIS A 243 -4.38 -3.92 -3.92
CA HIS A 243 -3.02 -3.53 -4.26
C HIS A 243 -2.38 -2.73 -3.11
N GLU A 244 -3.02 -1.65 -2.64
CA GLU A 244 -2.53 -0.86 -1.50
C GLU A 244 -2.49 -1.65 -0.19
N CYS A 245 -3.49 -2.51 0.05
CA CYS A 245 -3.48 -3.42 1.19
C CYS A 245 -2.31 -4.41 1.12
N THR A 246 -1.91 -4.84 -0.08
CA THR A 246 -0.74 -5.70 -0.25
C THR A 246 0.53 -4.95 0.14
N HIS A 247 0.72 -3.71 -0.33
CA HIS A 247 1.83 -2.87 0.11
C HIS A 247 1.85 -2.62 1.62
N TYR A 248 0.69 -2.41 2.22
CA TYR A 248 0.56 -2.32 3.68
C TYR A 248 1.05 -3.59 4.37
N VAL A 249 0.60 -4.76 3.91
CA VAL A 249 0.99 -6.06 4.46
C VAL A 249 2.49 -6.29 4.28
N THR A 250 3.04 -6.05 3.08
CA THR A 250 4.46 -6.30 2.82
C THR A 250 5.35 -5.39 3.66
N ARG A 251 4.94 -4.14 3.87
CA ARG A 251 5.66 -3.23 4.77
C ARG A 251 5.63 -3.71 6.20
N ARG A 252 4.49 -4.22 6.68
CA ARG A 252 4.33 -4.68 8.07
C ARG A 252 5.05 -5.99 8.37
N TRP A 253 4.96 -6.95 7.46
CA TRP A 253 5.49 -8.29 7.68
C TRP A 253 6.93 -8.43 7.22
N PHE A 254 7.29 -7.81 6.10
CA PHE A 254 8.58 -8.03 5.45
C PHE A 254 9.46 -6.78 5.42
N GLY A 255 9.03 -5.69 6.07
CA GLY A 255 9.79 -4.45 6.20
C GLY A 255 9.92 -3.62 4.93
N SER A 256 9.33 -4.03 3.80
CA SER A 256 9.53 -3.39 2.49
C SER A 256 8.24 -3.08 1.75
N MET A 257 8.25 -1.93 1.09
CA MET A 257 7.27 -1.44 0.13
C MET A 257 8.02 -0.42 -0.73
N ARG A 258 8.45 -0.83 -1.93
CA ARG A 258 9.25 -0.02 -2.83
C ARG A 258 8.51 0.27 -4.12
N ASN A 259 8.90 1.36 -4.76
CA ASN A 259 8.57 1.64 -6.15
C ASN A 259 9.42 0.74 -7.08
N ASN A 260 9.14 -0.56 -7.10
CA ASN A 260 9.88 -1.58 -7.84
C ASN A 260 8.92 -2.60 -8.47
N ILE A 261 9.19 -3.07 -9.69
CA ILE A 261 8.23 -3.91 -10.42
C ILE A 261 7.93 -5.26 -9.75
N LEU A 262 8.85 -5.82 -8.94
CA LEU A 262 8.58 -7.02 -8.17
C LEU A 262 7.53 -6.76 -7.08
N ASP A 263 7.63 -5.65 -6.36
CA ASP A 263 6.64 -5.25 -5.37
C ASP A 263 5.26 -5.03 -6.04
N GLU A 264 5.25 -4.43 -7.23
CA GLU A 264 4.04 -4.10 -7.99
C GLU A 264 3.34 -5.33 -8.59
N ILE A 265 4.09 -6.30 -9.16
CA ILE A 265 3.48 -7.53 -9.68
C ILE A 265 2.85 -8.36 -8.56
N ILE A 266 3.43 -8.36 -7.36
CA ILE A 266 2.87 -9.03 -6.17
C ILE A 266 1.56 -8.32 -5.73
N ALA A 267 1.56 -6.99 -5.72
CA ALA A 267 0.39 -6.20 -5.36
C ALA A 267 -0.74 -6.35 -6.38
N ASP A 268 -0.43 -6.31 -7.68
CA ASP A 268 -1.41 -6.53 -8.76
C ASP A 268 -1.91 -7.96 -8.81
N TYR A 269 -1.05 -8.94 -8.50
CA TYR A 269 -1.46 -10.33 -8.37
C TYR A 269 -2.56 -10.48 -7.32
N ARG A 270 -2.32 -10.02 -6.09
CA ARG A 270 -3.35 -10.06 -5.03
C ARG A 270 -4.56 -9.19 -5.37
N GLY A 271 -4.34 -8.03 -5.99
CA GLY A 271 -5.40 -7.12 -6.45
C GLY A 271 -6.40 -7.82 -7.36
N MET A 272 -5.91 -8.48 -8.41
CA MET A 272 -6.77 -9.21 -9.36
C MET A 272 -7.38 -10.46 -8.75
N ILE A 273 -6.62 -11.26 -8.00
CA ILE A 273 -7.16 -12.46 -7.33
C ILE A 273 -8.34 -12.10 -6.45
N ASN A 274 -8.25 -11.05 -5.66
CA ASN A 274 -9.35 -10.63 -4.80
C ASN A 274 -10.48 -9.99 -5.61
N ALA A 275 -10.19 -9.27 -6.69
CA ALA A 275 -11.21 -8.60 -7.50
C ALA A 275 -12.04 -9.55 -8.36
N ILE A 276 -11.38 -10.44 -9.11
CA ILE A 276 -11.98 -11.29 -10.16
C ILE A 276 -11.76 -12.80 -9.93
N ALA A 277 -11.25 -13.21 -8.77
CA ALA A 277 -11.03 -14.61 -8.38
C ALA A 277 -10.03 -15.39 -9.26
N THR A 278 -9.21 -14.69 -10.03
CA THR A 278 -8.14 -15.26 -10.86
C THR A 278 -7.11 -14.17 -11.17
N TYR A 279 -5.93 -14.58 -11.62
CA TYR A 279 -4.91 -13.67 -12.13
C TYR A 279 -4.95 -13.70 -13.66
N ARG A 280 -4.88 -12.52 -14.27
CA ARG A 280 -4.85 -12.34 -15.72
C ARG A 280 -3.57 -11.65 -16.14
N ALA A 281 -2.67 -12.39 -16.80
CA ALA A 281 -1.41 -11.84 -17.27
C ALA A 281 -1.66 -10.72 -18.29
N ASP A 282 -2.63 -10.89 -19.19
CA ASP A 282 -2.94 -9.90 -20.21
C ASP A 282 -3.44 -8.56 -19.63
N TRP A 283 -4.21 -8.59 -18.53
CA TRP A 283 -4.59 -7.39 -17.79
C TRP A 283 -3.38 -6.70 -17.16
N PHE A 284 -2.54 -7.46 -16.45
CA PHE A 284 -1.33 -6.91 -15.85
C PHE A 284 -0.40 -6.29 -16.89
N LEU A 285 -0.17 -6.98 -18.02
CA LEU A 285 0.65 -6.48 -19.12
C LEU A 285 0.08 -5.19 -19.69
N HIS A 286 -1.24 -5.06 -19.81
CA HIS A 286 -1.88 -3.80 -20.20
C HIS A 286 -1.64 -2.67 -19.19
N PHE A 287 -1.70 -2.96 -17.89
CA PHE A 287 -1.43 -1.96 -16.85
C PHE A 287 -0.01 -1.40 -16.94
N VAL A 288 0.96 -2.26 -17.22
CA VAL A 288 2.38 -1.88 -17.25
C VAL A 288 2.86 -1.37 -18.61
N GLY A 289 2.05 -1.48 -19.67
CA GLY A 289 2.35 -1.00 -21.03
C GLY A 289 2.98 -2.04 -21.97
N LEU A 290 2.77 -3.33 -21.68
CA LEU A 290 3.30 -4.47 -22.42
C LEU A 290 2.21 -5.28 -23.15
N GLU A 291 1.00 -4.75 -23.30
CA GLU A 291 -0.11 -5.45 -23.98
C GLU A 291 0.19 -5.82 -25.45
N ALA A 292 1.08 -5.09 -26.12
CA ALA A 292 1.50 -5.32 -27.50
C ALA A 292 2.95 -5.83 -27.61
N PHE A 293 3.43 -6.52 -26.56
CA PHE A 293 4.80 -7.05 -26.48
C PHE A 293 5.19 -7.79 -27.78
N PRO A 294 6.39 -7.53 -28.37
CA PRO A 294 7.54 -6.83 -27.78
C PRO A 294 7.48 -5.30 -27.85
N THR A 295 6.41 -4.71 -28.39
CA THR A 295 6.24 -3.26 -28.43
C THR A 295 5.83 -2.74 -27.05
N TYR A 296 6.61 -1.81 -26.49
CA TYR A 296 6.30 -1.13 -25.24
C TYR A 296 5.51 0.16 -25.50
N ARG A 297 4.39 0.35 -24.81
CA ARG A 297 3.62 1.60 -24.85
C ARG A 297 4.22 2.62 -23.89
N GLN A 298 4.70 3.74 -24.44
CA GLN A 298 5.18 4.87 -23.64
C GLN A 298 4.10 5.39 -22.70
N GLY A 299 4.50 5.76 -21.48
CA GLY A 299 3.59 6.17 -20.41
C GLY A 299 2.87 5.01 -19.71
N GLY A 300 3.19 3.74 -20.05
CA GLY A 300 2.77 2.58 -19.25
C GLY A 300 3.39 2.58 -17.87
N ARG A 301 2.75 1.96 -16.87
CA ARG A 301 3.22 2.03 -15.46
C ARG A 301 4.67 1.56 -15.27
N LEU A 302 5.19 0.68 -16.13
CA LEU A 302 6.54 0.15 -16.02
C LEU A 302 7.63 1.24 -15.99
N GLU A 303 7.43 2.37 -16.68
CA GLU A 303 8.36 3.51 -16.66
C GLU A 303 8.58 4.08 -15.25
N ASN A 304 7.55 4.03 -14.40
CA ASN A 304 7.63 4.52 -13.01
C ASN A 304 8.53 3.64 -12.13
N TYR A 305 8.83 2.41 -12.57
CA TYR A 305 9.57 1.42 -11.81
C TYR A 305 11.01 1.22 -12.31
N ARG A 306 11.57 2.16 -13.09
CA ARG A 306 12.95 2.08 -13.61
C ARG A 306 14.05 2.13 -12.54
N GLY A 307 13.72 2.43 -11.28
CA GLY A 307 14.70 2.60 -10.20
C GLY A 307 15.31 4.01 -10.15
N GLU A 308 16.15 4.24 -9.13
CA GLU A 308 16.86 5.50 -8.92
C GLU A 308 18.35 5.21 -8.62
N PRO A 309 19.30 5.54 -9.53
CA PRO A 309 19.07 6.08 -10.88
C PRO A 309 18.30 5.10 -11.78
N PRO A 310 17.63 5.58 -12.84
CA PRO A 310 16.87 4.73 -13.73
C PRO A 310 17.78 3.75 -14.47
N LEU A 311 17.26 2.53 -14.69
CA LEU A 311 17.91 1.51 -15.52
C LEU A 311 18.28 2.05 -16.89
N SER A 312 19.42 1.59 -17.40
CA SER A 312 19.83 1.79 -18.79
C SER A 312 18.77 1.26 -19.76
N ASP A 313 18.69 1.83 -20.96
CA ASP A 313 17.65 1.44 -21.92
C ASP A 313 17.74 -0.03 -22.36
N GLY A 314 18.95 -0.59 -22.37
CA GLY A 314 19.15 -2.00 -22.67
C GLY A 314 18.73 -2.92 -21.51
N ALA A 315 19.11 -2.58 -20.27
CA ALA A 315 18.62 -3.27 -19.07
C ALA A 315 17.09 -3.17 -18.94
N PHE A 316 16.49 -2.02 -19.30
CA PHE A 316 15.04 -1.86 -19.30
C PHE A 316 14.35 -2.77 -20.33
N LYS A 317 14.93 -2.98 -21.51
CA LYS A 317 14.41 -3.95 -22.49
C LYS A 317 14.48 -5.39 -21.98
N VAL A 318 15.55 -5.74 -21.26
CA VAL A 318 15.64 -7.05 -20.58
C VAL A 318 14.56 -7.15 -19.50
N LEU A 319 14.37 -6.10 -18.69
CA LEU A 319 13.34 -6.05 -17.66
C LEU A 319 11.94 -6.28 -18.23
N GLN A 320 11.59 -5.65 -19.36
CA GLN A 320 10.31 -5.87 -20.04
C GLN A 320 10.07 -7.35 -20.37
N ARG A 321 11.11 -8.06 -20.85
CA ARG A 321 11.03 -9.50 -21.13
C ARG A 321 10.80 -10.31 -19.85
N LEU A 322 11.54 -9.99 -18.78
CA LEU A 322 11.36 -10.65 -17.48
C LEU A 322 9.95 -10.45 -16.94
N VAL A 323 9.44 -9.22 -16.94
CA VAL A 323 8.10 -8.87 -16.46
C VAL A 323 7.02 -9.62 -17.25
N LYS A 324 7.17 -9.67 -18.58
CA LYS A 324 6.26 -10.40 -19.46
C LYS A 324 6.19 -11.88 -19.07
N ASN A 325 7.33 -12.55 -18.98
CA ASN A 325 7.38 -13.99 -18.68
C ASN A 325 7.01 -14.29 -17.22
N ALA A 326 7.35 -13.41 -16.27
CA ALA A 326 6.93 -13.54 -14.87
C ALA A 326 5.40 -13.45 -14.73
N ALA A 327 4.75 -12.53 -15.45
CA ALA A 327 3.29 -12.42 -15.46
C ALA A 327 2.63 -13.69 -15.99
N GLU A 328 3.10 -14.21 -17.13
CA GLU A 328 2.56 -15.45 -17.70
C GLU A 328 2.82 -16.67 -16.81
N ASN A 329 3.99 -16.76 -16.18
CA ASN A 329 4.28 -17.83 -15.22
C ASN A 329 3.37 -17.74 -13.99
N LEU A 330 3.05 -16.54 -13.49
CA LEU A 330 2.08 -16.37 -12.40
C LEU A 330 0.67 -16.78 -12.81
N GLU A 331 0.24 -16.47 -14.04
CA GLU A 331 -1.05 -16.93 -14.57
C GLU A 331 -1.09 -18.44 -14.73
N LYS A 332 -0.03 -19.05 -15.25
CA LYS A 332 0.07 -20.51 -15.37
C LYS A 332 0.06 -21.19 -14.00
N PHE A 333 0.84 -20.67 -13.05
CA PHE A 333 0.81 -21.11 -11.66
C PHE A 333 -0.61 -21.00 -11.08
N GLU A 334 -1.30 -19.88 -11.31
CA GLU A 334 -2.68 -19.70 -10.85
C GLU A 334 -3.62 -20.77 -11.39
N GLN A 335 -3.52 -21.08 -12.68
CA GLN A 335 -4.35 -22.08 -13.35
C GLN A 335 -4.07 -23.50 -12.83
N GLU A 336 -2.81 -23.85 -12.58
CA GLU A 336 -2.39 -25.18 -12.14
C GLU A 336 -2.64 -25.41 -10.63
N TYR A 337 -2.39 -24.38 -9.80
CA TYR A 337 -2.49 -24.47 -8.34
C TYR A 337 -3.93 -24.33 -7.82
N ARG A 338 -4.85 -23.82 -8.64
CA ARG A 338 -6.25 -23.58 -8.23
C ARG A 338 -7.05 -24.88 -8.20
N HIS A 339 -7.05 -25.53 -7.04
CA HIS A 339 -7.89 -26.72 -6.81
C HIS A 339 -9.21 -26.39 -6.07
N ALA A 340 -9.27 -25.29 -5.31
CA ALA A 340 -10.45 -24.88 -4.53
C ALA A 340 -10.42 -23.37 -4.16
N VAL A 341 -11.46 -22.91 -3.45
CA VAL A 341 -11.45 -21.58 -2.81
C VAL A 341 -10.32 -21.53 -1.78
N ARG A 342 -9.46 -20.52 -1.88
CA ARG A 342 -8.29 -20.38 -1.01
C ARG A 342 -8.69 -20.02 0.41
N THR A 343 -8.07 -20.71 1.35
CA THR A 343 -8.12 -20.36 2.77
C THR A 343 -7.16 -19.22 3.08
N LYS A 344 -7.36 -18.51 4.19
CA LYS A 344 -6.47 -17.44 4.63
C LYS A 344 -5.00 -17.89 4.78
N PRO A 345 -4.68 -19.06 5.37
CA PRO A 345 -3.31 -19.57 5.41
C PRO A 345 -2.69 -19.78 4.02
N GLU A 346 -3.49 -20.16 3.02
CA GLU A 346 -3.00 -20.34 1.65
C GLU A 346 -2.69 -19.01 0.97
N GLU A 347 -3.55 -18.01 1.13
CA GLU A 347 -3.28 -16.64 0.69
C GLU A 347 -2.01 -16.07 1.33
N MET A 348 -1.81 -16.33 2.63
CA MET A 348 -0.58 -15.95 3.34
C MET A 348 0.65 -16.67 2.78
N ALA A 349 0.56 -17.98 2.57
CA ALA A 349 1.66 -18.77 2.02
C ALA A 349 2.07 -18.29 0.62
N ILE A 350 1.10 -17.97 -0.25
CA ILE A 350 1.35 -17.44 -1.59
C ILE A 350 2.03 -16.08 -1.52
N LEU A 351 1.49 -15.14 -0.73
CA LEU A 351 2.10 -13.83 -0.57
C LEU A 351 3.54 -13.95 -0.05
N MET A 352 3.77 -14.74 0.99
CA MET A 352 5.10 -14.98 1.55
C MET A 352 6.04 -15.58 0.50
N ALA A 353 5.59 -16.60 -0.25
CA ALA A 353 6.39 -17.25 -1.26
C ALA A 353 6.86 -16.27 -2.34
N LEU A 354 5.97 -15.44 -2.86
CA LEU A 354 6.32 -14.44 -3.88
C LEU A 354 7.33 -13.41 -3.36
N THR A 355 7.32 -13.09 -2.06
CA THR A 355 8.32 -12.21 -1.45
C THR A 355 9.68 -12.86 -1.23
N THR A 356 9.80 -14.19 -1.36
CA THR A 356 11.11 -14.88 -1.27
C THR A 356 11.83 -15.02 -2.60
N LEU A 357 11.11 -14.87 -3.71
CA LEU A 357 11.63 -15.03 -5.06
C LEU A 357 12.11 -13.69 -5.64
N ARG A 358 13.01 -13.78 -6.61
CA ARG A 358 13.41 -12.65 -7.45
C ARG A 358 12.67 -12.65 -8.78
N LEU A 359 12.69 -11.52 -9.47
CA LEU A 359 12.04 -11.40 -10.77
C LEU A 359 12.63 -12.37 -11.81
N GLU A 360 13.95 -12.62 -11.76
CA GLU A 360 14.59 -13.60 -12.65
C GLU A 360 14.06 -15.02 -12.40
N GLU A 361 13.84 -15.38 -11.15
CA GLU A 361 13.31 -16.69 -10.75
C GLU A 361 11.86 -16.85 -11.22
N LEU A 362 11.03 -15.82 -11.03
CA LEU A 362 9.64 -15.77 -11.52
C LEU A 362 9.56 -15.88 -13.05
N ALA A 363 10.48 -15.25 -13.77
CA ALA A 363 10.49 -15.25 -15.24
C ALA A 363 11.13 -16.49 -15.86
N SER A 364 11.89 -17.29 -15.11
CA SER A 364 12.61 -18.46 -15.64
C SER A 364 11.66 -19.53 -16.18
N GLU A 365 12.18 -20.45 -17.00
CA GLU A 365 11.41 -21.64 -17.44
C GLU A 365 10.94 -22.51 -16.27
N GLN A 366 11.64 -22.44 -15.14
CA GLN A 366 11.31 -23.14 -13.90
C GLN A 366 10.35 -22.33 -13.01
N GLY A 367 9.91 -21.14 -13.44
CA GLY A 367 9.20 -20.16 -12.62
C GLY A 367 7.98 -20.74 -11.90
N VAL A 368 7.11 -21.46 -12.61
CA VAL A 368 5.93 -22.13 -12.01
C VAL A 368 6.36 -23.09 -10.88
N SER A 369 7.31 -23.98 -11.14
CA SER A 369 7.80 -24.95 -10.15
C SER A 369 8.51 -24.31 -8.95
N LEU A 370 9.19 -23.18 -9.16
CA LEU A 370 9.82 -22.40 -8.09
C LEU A 370 8.77 -21.73 -7.20
N ILE A 371 7.71 -21.18 -7.80
CA ILE A 371 6.57 -20.63 -7.05
C ILE A 371 5.93 -21.73 -6.21
N GLU A 372 5.57 -22.87 -6.81
CA GLU A 372 4.97 -24.00 -6.09
C GLU A 372 5.83 -24.48 -4.91
N THR A 373 7.13 -24.62 -5.14
CA THR A 373 8.09 -25.03 -4.10
C THR A 373 8.10 -24.02 -2.96
N ALA A 374 8.22 -22.74 -3.27
CA ALA A 374 8.21 -21.67 -2.28
C ALA A 374 6.89 -21.66 -1.50
N VAL A 375 5.74 -21.80 -2.15
CA VAL A 375 4.42 -21.87 -1.49
C VAL A 375 4.34 -23.06 -0.55
N ASN A 376 4.78 -24.24 -0.97
CA ASN A 376 4.75 -25.43 -0.14
C ASN A 376 5.66 -25.30 1.10
N ASP A 377 6.79 -24.62 0.97
CA ASP A 377 7.67 -24.34 2.11
C ASP A 377 7.06 -23.32 3.08
N GLN A 378 6.41 -22.27 2.57
CA GLN A 378 5.68 -21.31 3.42
C GLN A 378 4.47 -21.96 4.11
N LYS A 379 3.75 -22.87 3.42
CA LYS A 379 2.67 -23.66 4.02
C LYS A 379 3.18 -24.45 5.23
N LYS A 380 4.30 -25.17 5.09
CA LYS A 380 4.90 -25.92 6.22
C LYS A 380 5.24 -24.99 7.38
N LEU A 381 5.77 -23.80 7.12
CA LEU A 381 6.08 -22.82 8.17
C LEU A 381 4.80 -22.38 8.90
N ILE A 382 3.74 -22.03 8.18
CA ILE A 382 2.48 -21.58 8.77
C ILE A 382 1.80 -22.72 9.56
N PHE A 383 1.77 -23.95 9.02
CA PHE A 383 1.10 -25.09 9.67
C PHE A 383 1.90 -25.65 10.85
N ASN A 384 3.23 -25.80 10.74
CA ASN A 384 4.06 -26.28 11.86
C ASN A 384 4.06 -25.32 13.04
N ALA A 385 3.92 -24.02 12.77
CA ALA A 385 3.83 -23.02 13.82
C ALA A 385 2.49 -23.07 14.57
N HIS A 386 1.43 -23.62 13.94
CA HIS A 386 0.13 -23.88 14.58
C HIS A 386 0.16 -25.07 15.55
N GLU A 387 0.95 -26.12 15.28
CA GLU A 387 1.05 -27.30 16.15
C GLU A 387 1.78 -27.04 17.47
N ILE A 388 2.69 -26.05 17.50
CA ILE A 388 3.49 -25.69 18.68
C ILE A 388 2.66 -24.97 19.76
N GLU A 389 1.56 -24.29 19.39
CA GLU A 389 0.65 -23.64 20.35
C GLU A 389 -0.42 -24.58 20.93
N THR A 390 -0.67 -25.73 20.29
CA THR A 390 -1.62 -26.75 20.79
C THR A 390 -1.02 -27.76 21.78
N ARG A 391 0.23 -27.56 22.20
CA ARG A 391 0.91 -28.31 23.26
C ARG A 391 1.33 -27.36 24.37
#